data_AF-A0A1Y1VB22-F1
#
_entry.id   AF-A0A1Y1VB22-F1
#
_cell.length_a   1.000
_cell.length_b   1.000
_cell.length_c   1.000
_cell.angle_alpha   90.00
_cell.angle_beta   90.00
_cell.angle_gamma   90.00
#
_symmetry.space_group_name_H-M   'P 1'
#
loop_
_entity.id
_entity.type
_entity.pdbx_description
1 polymer ?
#
loop_
_entity_poly.entity_id
_entity_poly.type
_entity_poly.pdbx_seq_one_letter_code
_entity_poly.pdbx_strand_id
1 'polypeptide(L)'
;AETGNNIRVVCRFRPQNAREIKEGGVNCVNIHEDGQTVSLESKEYPGTFTFDKIFDWNCTQKECFEYTALPIVGDVMRGYNGTIFAYGQTGSGKTYSMMGSDIDNDDTRGVIPRIIEAIFTTIMDAPSTIEFTVKVSYMEIYMERIRDLLNPSNDNLPIHEEKNRGVYVKGLLEVYVSSVQEVFEVMKRGAASRVVAFTNMNAESSRSHSIFVVTVNQKDLTNGTQKSGKIYLVDLAGSEKVGKTGATGQTLEEAKKINKSLSALGMVINALTDGKSSHIPYRDSKLTRILQESLGGNSRTTLIINCSPSSFNDTETLSTLRFGIRAKTIKNKAKINQELSVAELKALLTKVK
;
A
#
# COMPACT_ATOMS: atom_id res chain seq x y z
N ALA A 1 21.07 -15.11 10.93
CA ALA A 1 20.03 -15.44 9.94
C ALA A 1 19.38 -14.13 9.53
N GLU A 2 19.51 -13.72 8.27
CA GLU A 2 18.80 -12.53 7.78
C GLU A 2 17.30 -12.73 8.03
N THR A 3 16.71 -11.87 8.85
CA THR A 3 15.27 -11.81 9.08
C THR A 3 14.57 -11.67 7.73
N GLY A 4 13.70 -12.64 7.43
CA GLY A 4 13.28 -12.97 6.08
C GLY A 4 12.73 -11.77 5.30
N ASN A 5 13.16 -11.64 4.05
CA ASN A 5 12.61 -10.67 3.08
C ASN A 5 11.18 -11.03 2.63
N ASN A 6 10.42 -11.75 3.46
CA ASN A 6 9.03 -12.05 3.16
C ASN A 6 8.19 -10.78 3.29
N ILE A 7 7.05 -10.75 2.58
CA ILE A 7 6.05 -9.72 2.81
C ILE A 7 5.53 -9.86 4.24
N ARG A 8 5.57 -8.77 4.99
CA ARG A 8 4.96 -8.69 6.32
C ARG A 8 3.47 -8.51 6.17
N VAL A 9 2.66 -9.30 6.85
CA VAL A 9 1.20 -9.21 6.81
C VAL A 9 0.66 -8.94 8.21
N VAL A 10 -0.10 -7.87 8.32
CA VAL A 10 -0.73 -7.43 9.57
C VAL A 10 -2.24 -7.38 9.38
N CYS A 11 -2.98 -7.99 10.30
CA CYS A 11 -4.43 -7.98 10.29
C CYS A 11 -4.97 -6.90 11.22
N ARG A 12 -5.95 -6.12 10.78
CA ARG A 12 -6.61 -5.09 11.59
C ARG A 12 -8.11 -5.28 11.57
N PHE A 13 -8.68 -5.56 12.73
CA PHE A 13 -10.12 -5.60 12.93
C PHE A 13 -10.59 -4.24 13.44
N ARG A 14 -11.59 -3.66 12.78
CA ARG A 14 -12.29 -2.47 13.29
C ARG A 14 -13.42 -2.88 14.25
N PRO A 15 -13.98 -1.95 15.05
CA PRO A 15 -15.26 -2.20 15.72
C PRO A 15 -16.38 -2.54 14.72
N GLN A 16 -17.45 -3.18 15.19
CA GLN A 16 -18.66 -3.35 14.37
C GLN A 16 -19.27 -1.98 14.01
N ASN A 17 -19.76 -1.85 12.78
CA ASN A 17 -20.41 -0.63 12.31
C ASN A 17 -21.93 -0.65 12.60
N ALA A 18 -22.58 0.50 12.47
CA ALA A 18 -24.00 0.63 12.76
C ALA A 18 -24.91 -0.31 11.93
N ARG A 19 -24.54 -0.59 10.68
CA ARG A 19 -25.30 -1.50 9.81
C ARG A 19 -25.19 -2.94 10.28
N GLU A 20 -23.99 -3.40 10.61
CA GLU A 20 -23.74 -4.74 11.14
C GLU A 20 -24.53 -4.99 12.42
N ILE A 21 -24.52 -4.03 13.35
CA ILE A 21 -25.28 -4.12 14.61
C ILE A 21 -26.79 -4.16 14.32
N LYS A 22 -27.28 -3.28 13.43
CA LYS A 22 -28.70 -3.20 13.07
C LYS A 22 -29.21 -4.50 12.43
N GLU A 23 -28.39 -5.15 11.63
CA GLU A 23 -28.72 -6.42 10.96
C GLU A 23 -28.45 -7.65 11.85
N GLY A 24 -28.20 -7.47 13.15
CA GLY A 24 -28.02 -8.56 14.11
C GLY A 24 -26.65 -9.26 14.03
N GLY A 25 -25.65 -8.58 13.48
CA GLY A 25 -24.27 -9.06 13.43
C GLY A 25 -23.68 -9.27 14.83
N VAL A 26 -23.06 -10.43 15.05
CA VAL A 26 -22.37 -10.78 16.29
C VAL A 26 -20.87 -10.86 16.04
N ASN A 27 -20.06 -10.69 17.08
CA ASN A 27 -18.62 -10.89 16.94
C ASN A 27 -18.35 -12.38 16.63
N CYS A 28 -17.65 -12.65 15.53
CA CYS A 28 -17.30 -13.99 15.07
C CYS A 28 -15.78 -14.22 15.04
N VAL A 29 -14.98 -13.34 15.65
CA VAL A 29 -13.53 -13.46 15.71
C VAL A 29 -13.03 -13.50 17.14
N ASN A 30 -12.09 -14.40 17.39
CA ASN A 30 -11.36 -14.51 18.64
C ASN A 30 -9.86 -14.29 18.37
N ILE A 31 -9.32 -13.18 18.85
CA ILE A 31 -7.89 -12.85 18.74
C ILE A 31 -7.20 -13.44 19.98
N HIS A 32 -6.18 -14.26 19.74
CA HIS A 32 -5.45 -14.94 20.81
C HIS A 32 -4.51 -13.97 21.53
N GLU A 33 -4.13 -14.30 22.76
CA GLU A 33 -3.27 -13.46 23.61
C GLU A 33 -1.86 -13.22 23.01
N ASP A 34 -1.42 -14.08 22.09
CA ASP A 34 -0.15 -13.92 21.36
C ASP A 34 -0.13 -12.71 20.41
N GLY A 35 -1.29 -12.12 20.12
CA GLY A 35 -1.46 -11.00 19.20
C GLY A 35 -1.06 -11.30 17.75
N GLN A 36 -0.97 -12.58 17.38
CA GLN A 36 -0.55 -13.06 16.06
C GLN A 36 -1.55 -14.06 15.47
N THR A 37 -2.37 -14.69 16.32
CA THR A 37 -3.29 -15.74 15.95
C THR A 37 -4.74 -15.28 16.11
N VAL A 38 -5.58 -15.55 15.10
CA VAL A 38 -7.04 -15.27 15.15
C VAL A 38 -7.81 -16.51 14.71
N SER A 39 -8.83 -16.86 15.49
CA SER A 39 -9.84 -17.85 15.11
C SER A 39 -11.07 -17.13 14.55
N LEU A 40 -11.55 -17.58 13.39
CA LEU A 40 -12.78 -17.10 12.76
C LEU A 40 -13.86 -18.18 12.88
N GLU A 41 -14.99 -17.82 13.46
CA GLU A 41 -16.21 -18.63 13.55
C GLU A 41 -17.13 -18.32 12.36
N SER A 42 -16.80 -18.87 11.19
CA SER A 42 -17.65 -18.76 10.00
C SER A 42 -18.40 -20.06 9.74
N LYS A 43 -19.65 -19.95 9.25
CA LYS A 43 -20.44 -21.11 8.82
C LYS A 43 -19.76 -21.89 7.68
N GLU A 44 -18.99 -21.21 6.83
CA GLU A 44 -18.28 -21.83 5.71
C GLU A 44 -16.96 -22.49 6.12
N TYR A 45 -16.32 -21.99 7.19
CA TYR A 45 -15.04 -22.51 7.66
C TYR A 45 -14.72 -22.00 9.08
N PRO A 46 -14.81 -22.87 10.10
CA PRO A 46 -14.17 -22.62 11.38
C PRO A 46 -12.66 -22.87 11.24
N GLY A 47 -11.83 -21.87 11.52
CA GLY A 47 -10.39 -22.08 11.50
C GLY A 47 -9.57 -20.90 12.00
N THR A 48 -8.27 -21.15 12.09
CA THR A 48 -7.30 -20.27 12.72
C THR A 48 -6.28 -19.78 11.69
N PHE A 49 -5.87 -18.52 11.82
CA PHE A 49 -4.93 -17.84 10.93
C PHE A 49 -3.84 -17.17 11.77
N THR A 50 -2.59 -17.22 11.29
CA THR A 50 -1.44 -16.60 11.99
C THR A 50 -0.74 -15.57 11.09
N PHE A 51 -0.69 -14.32 11.55
CA PHE A 51 -0.06 -13.18 10.88
C PHE A 51 1.14 -12.68 11.66
N ASP A 52 1.84 -11.67 11.14
CA ASP A 52 2.97 -11.07 11.88
C ASP A 52 2.47 -10.23 13.07
N LYS A 53 1.26 -9.66 12.96
CA LYS A 53 0.52 -9.01 14.03
C LYS A 53 -0.96 -8.96 13.71
N ILE A 54 -1.77 -9.02 14.76
CA ILE A 54 -3.21 -8.77 14.71
C ILE A 54 -3.53 -7.63 15.66
N PHE A 55 -4.22 -6.63 15.12
CA PHE A 55 -4.78 -5.51 15.85
C PHE A 55 -6.26 -5.76 16.05
N ASP A 56 -6.68 -5.70 17.31
CA ASP A 56 -8.08 -5.71 17.69
C ASP A 56 -8.73 -4.34 17.43
N TRP A 57 -10.02 -4.25 17.79
CA TRP A 57 -10.81 -3.03 17.63
C TRP A 57 -10.43 -1.89 18.58
N ASN A 58 -9.50 -2.10 19.52
CA ASN A 58 -9.00 -1.07 20.42
C ASN A 58 -7.71 -0.41 19.91
N CYS A 59 -7.05 -1.02 18.92
CA CYS A 59 -5.80 -0.51 18.36
C CYS A 59 -5.96 0.90 17.77
N THR A 60 -5.17 1.82 18.29
CA THR A 60 -5.10 3.22 17.84
C THR A 60 -4.40 3.36 16.50
N GLN A 61 -4.56 4.52 15.86
CA GLN A 61 -3.86 4.82 14.61
C GLN A 61 -2.34 4.88 14.80
N LYS A 62 -1.90 5.40 15.95
CA LYS A 62 -0.48 5.52 16.30
C LYS A 62 0.18 4.14 16.44
N GLU A 63 -0.42 3.24 17.23
CA GLU A 63 0.10 1.87 17.39
C GLU A 63 0.16 1.12 16.06
N CYS A 64 -0.87 1.30 15.22
CA CYS A 64 -0.89 0.72 13.88
C CYS A 64 0.29 1.23 13.04
N PHE A 65 0.54 2.53 13.01
CA PHE A 65 1.66 3.15 12.31
C PHE A 65 3.02 2.68 12.84
N GLU A 66 3.25 2.73 14.14
CA GLU A 66 4.53 2.39 14.77
C GLU A 66 4.97 0.96 14.44
N TYR A 67 4.03 0.01 14.45
CA TYR A 67 4.34 -1.37 14.12
C TYR A 67 4.48 -1.60 12.61
N THR A 68 3.58 -1.05 11.78
CA THR A 68 3.46 -1.42 10.35
C THR A 68 4.38 -0.64 9.43
N ALA A 69 4.55 0.66 9.72
CA ALA A 69 5.08 1.62 8.77
C ALA A 69 6.42 2.21 9.20
N LEU A 70 6.63 2.45 10.50
CA LEU A 70 7.88 3.04 11.00
C LEU A 70 9.15 2.26 10.59
N PRO A 71 9.17 0.90 10.59
CA PRO A 71 10.31 0.15 10.06
C PRO A 71 10.56 0.40 8.56
N ILE A 72 9.49 0.54 7.77
CA ILE A 72 9.58 0.83 6.33
C ILE A 72 10.10 2.25 6.10
N VAL A 73 9.72 3.23 6.93
CA VAL A 73 10.29 4.59 6.89
C VAL A 73 11.80 4.52 7.10
N GLY A 74 12.26 3.80 8.14
CA GLY A 74 13.70 3.62 8.38
C GLY A 74 14.43 2.95 7.20
N ASP A 75 13.80 1.99 6.52
CA ASP A 75 14.34 1.38 5.30
C ASP A 75 14.42 2.38 4.13
N VAL A 76 13.38 3.17 3.92
CA VAL A 76 13.32 4.18 2.85
C VAL A 76 14.37 5.26 3.05
N MET A 77 14.56 5.72 4.29
CA MET A 77 15.63 6.68 4.64
C MET A 77 17.04 6.10 4.52
N ARG A 78 17.19 4.77 4.36
CA ARG A 78 18.47 4.13 4.01
C ARG A 78 18.65 3.90 2.51
N GLY A 79 17.64 4.24 1.70
CA GLY A 79 17.64 4.07 0.25
C GLY A 79 16.99 2.78 -0.26
N TYR A 80 16.23 2.06 0.57
CA TYR A 80 15.39 0.96 0.08
C TYR A 80 14.08 1.47 -0.52
N ASN A 81 13.46 0.68 -1.41
CA ASN A 81 12.06 0.90 -1.75
C ASN A 81 11.15 0.30 -0.68
N GLY A 82 10.05 0.98 -0.39
CA GLY A 82 9.01 0.53 0.53
C GLY A 82 7.64 0.45 -0.15
N THR A 83 6.78 -0.46 0.30
CA THR A 83 5.37 -0.48 -0.09
C THR A 83 4.49 -0.85 1.09
N ILE A 84 3.39 -0.12 1.28
CA ILE A 84 2.36 -0.44 2.27
C ILE A 84 1.01 -0.54 1.54
N PHE A 85 0.38 -1.71 1.66
CA PHE A 85 -0.94 -2.00 1.11
C PHE A 85 -2.00 -1.97 2.20
N ALA A 86 -3.16 -1.40 1.89
CA ALA A 86 -4.40 -1.69 2.61
C ALA A 86 -5.35 -2.50 1.73
N TYR A 87 -5.75 -3.68 2.18
CA TYR A 87 -6.60 -4.63 1.44
C TYR A 87 -7.76 -5.13 2.29
N GLY A 88 -8.91 -5.38 1.68
CA GLY A 88 -10.11 -5.91 2.33
C GLY A 88 -11.38 -5.39 1.70
N GLN A 89 -12.54 -5.85 2.18
CA GLN A 89 -13.84 -5.43 1.65
C GLN A 89 -14.11 -3.93 1.85
N THR A 90 -15.05 -3.39 1.11
CA THR A 90 -15.59 -2.05 1.35
C THR A 90 -16.11 -1.90 2.77
N GLY A 91 -15.76 -0.76 3.38
CA GLY A 91 -16.10 -0.48 4.76
C GLY A 91 -15.29 -1.26 5.81
N SER A 92 -14.25 -2.02 5.45
CA SER A 92 -13.41 -2.74 6.43
C SER A 92 -12.37 -1.86 7.15
N GLY A 93 -12.14 -0.63 6.67
CA GLY A 93 -11.21 0.33 7.30
C GLY A 93 -9.89 0.55 6.56
N LYS A 94 -9.80 0.24 5.25
CA LYS A 94 -8.61 0.49 4.41
C LYS A 94 -8.21 1.97 4.40
N THR A 95 -9.08 2.84 3.90
CA THR A 95 -8.85 4.30 3.86
C THR A 95 -8.69 4.89 5.27
N TYR A 96 -9.42 4.39 6.28
CA TYR A 96 -9.22 4.81 7.67
C TYR A 96 -7.82 4.46 8.18
N SER A 97 -7.29 3.29 7.84
CA SER A 97 -5.91 2.91 8.23
C SER A 97 -4.87 3.75 7.51
N MET A 98 -5.06 4.01 6.21
CA MET A 98 -4.08 4.74 5.40
C MET A 98 -4.13 6.25 5.65
N MET A 99 -5.30 6.87 5.58
CA MET A 99 -5.46 8.32 5.68
C MET A 99 -5.91 8.77 7.08
N GLY A 100 -6.78 8.00 7.72
CA GLY A 100 -7.50 8.43 8.92
C GLY A 100 -8.82 9.13 8.59
N SER A 101 -9.57 9.51 9.62
CA SER A 101 -10.78 10.33 9.46
C SER A 101 -10.46 11.81 9.31
N ASP A 102 -9.39 12.27 9.96
CA ASP A 102 -8.91 13.64 9.89
C ASP A 102 -7.39 13.63 9.98
N ILE A 103 -6.73 14.20 8.98
CA ILE A 103 -5.27 14.27 8.90
C ILE A 103 -4.68 15.30 9.87
N ASP A 104 -5.48 16.29 10.28
CA ASP A 104 -5.03 17.35 11.19
C ASP A 104 -5.17 16.90 12.67
N ASN A 105 -5.97 15.86 12.96
CA ASN A 105 -6.16 15.29 14.29
C ASN A 105 -5.16 14.16 14.57
N ASP A 106 -4.33 14.26 15.62
CA ASP A 106 -3.33 13.23 15.94
C ASP A 106 -3.97 11.87 16.25
N ASP A 107 -5.00 11.78 17.08
CA ASP A 107 -5.60 10.50 17.47
C ASP A 107 -6.15 9.71 16.28
N THR A 108 -6.61 10.41 15.25
CA THR A 108 -7.33 9.79 14.13
C THR A 108 -6.59 9.79 12.79
N ARG A 109 -5.49 10.55 12.64
CA ARG A 109 -4.68 10.54 11.42
C ARG A 109 -4.03 9.18 11.18
N GLY A 110 -4.10 8.72 9.93
CA GLY A 110 -3.68 7.38 9.54
C GLY A 110 -2.19 7.22 9.31
N VAL A 111 -1.83 6.11 8.66
CA VAL A 111 -0.45 5.72 8.36
C VAL A 111 0.27 6.72 7.45
N ILE A 112 -0.37 7.22 6.39
CA ILE A 112 0.23 8.14 5.41
C ILE A 112 0.71 9.44 6.08
N PRO A 113 -0.14 10.24 6.74
CA PRO A 113 0.31 11.50 7.35
C PRO A 113 1.43 11.29 8.38
N ARG A 114 1.37 10.19 9.16
CA ARG A 114 2.42 9.84 10.13
C ARG A 114 3.74 9.43 9.48
N ILE A 115 3.70 8.77 8.33
CA ILE A 115 4.90 8.49 7.52
C ILE A 115 5.56 9.78 7.07
N ILE A 116 4.78 10.76 6.61
CA ILE A 116 5.31 12.05 6.17
C ILE A 116 6.03 12.75 7.33
N GLU A 117 5.39 12.83 8.49
CA GLU A 117 6.01 13.37 9.70
C GLU A 117 7.32 12.67 10.04
N ALA A 118 7.33 11.34 10.08
CA ALA A 118 8.52 10.57 10.41
C ALA A 118 9.67 10.77 9.39
N ILE A 119 9.35 10.88 8.10
CA ILE A 119 10.34 11.20 7.05
C ILE A 119 10.96 12.57 7.32
N PHE A 120 10.14 13.61 7.51
CA PHE A 120 10.64 14.97 7.72
C PHE A 120 11.37 15.14 9.05
N THR A 121 10.94 14.47 10.13
CA THR A 121 11.69 14.40 11.39
C THR A 121 13.07 13.79 11.15
N THR A 122 13.16 12.66 10.43
CA THR A 122 14.45 12.03 10.12
C THR A 122 15.35 12.93 9.27
N ILE A 123 14.78 13.74 8.37
CA ILE A 123 15.53 14.71 7.57
C ILE A 123 16.07 15.85 8.45
N MET A 124 15.27 16.36 9.38
CA MET A 124 15.70 17.45 10.28
C MET A 124 16.79 16.99 11.26
N ASP A 125 16.74 15.73 11.69
CA ASP A 125 17.72 15.15 12.61
C ASP A 125 19.01 14.66 11.90
N ALA A 126 19.04 14.71 10.56
CA ALA A 126 20.17 14.22 9.78
C ALA A 126 21.37 15.21 9.82
N PRO A 127 22.61 14.72 9.64
CA PRO A 127 23.79 15.58 9.54
C PRO A 127 23.66 16.57 8.37
N SER A 128 24.16 17.81 8.57
CA SER A 128 24.18 18.86 7.55
C SER A 128 24.98 18.50 6.29
N THR A 129 25.78 17.43 6.33
CA THR A 129 26.49 16.89 5.18
C THR A 129 25.62 16.05 4.24
N ILE A 130 24.37 15.76 4.61
CA ILE A 130 23.43 15.02 3.78
C ILE A 130 22.34 15.97 3.27
N GLU A 131 22.31 16.20 1.97
CA GLU A 131 21.23 16.96 1.33
C GLU A 131 20.09 16.02 0.95
N PHE A 132 18.85 16.45 1.22
CA PHE A 132 17.65 15.71 0.86
C PHE A 132 16.83 16.44 -0.20
N THR A 133 16.17 15.66 -1.06
CA THR A 133 15.15 16.17 -1.97
C THR A 133 13.96 15.22 -1.93
N VAL A 134 12.81 15.76 -1.53
CA VAL A 134 11.56 14.99 -1.43
C VAL A 134 10.62 15.40 -2.55
N LYS A 135 10.04 14.40 -3.22
CA LYS A 135 8.98 14.60 -4.20
C LYS A 135 7.83 13.65 -3.96
N VAL A 136 6.63 14.10 -4.26
CA VAL A 136 5.40 13.33 -4.09
C VAL A 136 4.58 13.27 -5.38
N SER A 137 3.88 12.16 -5.55
CA SER A 137 2.90 11.96 -6.62
C SER A 137 1.66 11.30 -6.05
N TYR A 138 0.49 11.62 -6.61
CA TYR A 138 -0.75 11.00 -6.20
C TYR A 138 -1.57 10.60 -7.42
N MET A 139 -1.86 9.31 -7.55
CA MET A 139 -2.63 8.77 -8.66
C MET A 139 -3.78 7.89 -8.19
N GLU A 140 -4.74 7.75 -9.09
CA GLU A 140 -5.87 6.84 -8.96
C GLU A 140 -5.89 5.88 -10.15
N ILE A 141 -6.20 4.61 -9.88
CA ILE A 141 -6.49 3.61 -10.90
C ILE A 141 -7.97 3.28 -10.82
N TYR A 142 -8.72 3.67 -11.84
CA TYR A 142 -10.15 3.41 -11.97
C TYR A 142 -10.45 2.86 -13.36
N MET A 143 -11.12 1.70 -13.42
CA MET A 143 -11.43 1.01 -14.69
C MET A 143 -10.22 0.81 -15.63
N GLU A 144 -9.04 0.47 -15.08
CA GLU A 144 -7.77 0.34 -15.83
C GLU A 144 -7.29 1.64 -16.50
N ARG A 145 -7.76 2.81 -16.05
CA ARG A 145 -7.24 4.13 -16.42
C ARG A 145 -6.47 4.69 -15.22
N ILE A 146 -5.29 5.26 -15.48
CA ILE A 146 -4.49 5.92 -14.45
C ILE A 146 -4.76 7.41 -14.56
N ARG A 147 -5.30 8.00 -13.50
CA ARG A 147 -5.53 9.44 -13.41
C ARG A 147 -4.55 10.06 -12.42
N ASP A 148 -4.03 11.22 -12.79
CA ASP A 148 -3.24 12.05 -11.88
C ASP A 148 -4.18 12.87 -10.99
N LEU A 149 -4.13 12.66 -9.67
CA LEU A 149 -4.98 13.38 -8.72
C LEU A 149 -4.48 14.81 -8.44
N LEU A 150 -3.23 15.11 -8.79
CA LEU A 150 -2.61 16.43 -8.62
C LEU A 150 -2.75 17.28 -9.89
N ASN A 151 -2.82 16.64 -11.05
CA ASN A 151 -3.17 17.27 -12.33
C ASN A 151 -4.34 16.53 -13.02
N PRO A 152 -5.59 16.77 -12.61
CA PRO A 152 -6.75 16.00 -13.08
C PRO A 152 -7.05 16.08 -14.58
N SER A 153 -6.44 17.02 -15.30
CA SER A 153 -6.42 17.12 -16.77
C SER A 153 -5.73 15.92 -17.43
N ASN A 154 -4.77 15.32 -16.73
CA ASN A 154 -4.06 14.13 -17.17
C ASN A 154 -4.85 12.88 -16.78
N ASP A 155 -5.73 12.47 -17.68
CA ASP A 155 -6.46 11.20 -17.55
C ASP A 155 -5.84 10.10 -18.42
N ASN A 156 -5.87 8.87 -17.92
CA ASN A 156 -5.37 7.66 -18.56
C ASN A 156 -3.88 7.69 -18.96
N LEU A 157 -3.01 8.00 -18.00
CA LEU A 157 -1.56 7.99 -18.18
C LEU A 157 -1.02 6.59 -18.57
N PRO A 158 0.00 6.51 -19.45
CA PRO A 158 0.62 5.24 -19.85
C PRO A 158 1.69 4.76 -18.86
N ILE A 159 1.83 3.44 -18.75
CA ILE A 159 2.90 2.78 -17.98
C ILE A 159 4.07 2.48 -18.92
N HIS A 160 5.25 2.96 -18.53
CA HIS A 160 6.53 2.71 -19.21
C HIS A 160 7.45 1.86 -18.32
N GLU A 161 8.45 1.23 -18.94
CA GLU A 161 9.43 0.40 -18.26
C GLU A 161 10.80 0.68 -18.86
N GLU A 162 11.78 0.99 -18.01
CA GLU A 162 13.16 1.25 -18.40
C GLU A 162 14.11 0.36 -17.58
N LYS A 163 15.19 -0.15 -18.19
CA LYS A 163 16.10 -1.09 -17.53
C LYS A 163 16.67 -0.59 -16.19
N ASN A 164 16.98 0.70 -16.10
CA ASN A 164 17.62 1.28 -14.91
C ASN A 164 16.62 1.88 -13.92
N ARG A 165 15.41 2.22 -14.37
CA ARG A 165 14.37 2.91 -13.56
C ARG A 165 13.26 1.96 -13.10
N GLY A 166 13.10 0.83 -13.78
CA GLY A 166 11.96 -0.07 -13.59
C GLY A 166 10.67 0.48 -14.21
N VAL A 167 9.54 0.01 -13.70
CA VAL A 167 8.20 0.42 -14.14
C VAL A 167 7.84 1.79 -13.56
N TYR A 168 7.32 2.70 -14.39
CA TYR A 168 6.84 4.01 -13.95
C TYR A 168 5.67 4.50 -14.80
N VAL A 169 4.91 5.47 -14.27
CA VAL A 169 3.82 6.12 -15.00
C VAL A 169 4.36 7.36 -15.69
N LYS A 170 4.39 7.36 -17.03
CA LYS A 170 4.92 8.48 -17.80
C LYS A 170 3.92 9.64 -17.78
N GLY A 171 4.40 10.83 -17.42
CA GLY A 171 3.58 12.04 -17.34
C GLY A 171 2.82 12.23 -16.02
N LEU A 172 3.05 11.36 -15.03
CA LEU A 172 2.55 11.56 -13.68
C LEU A 172 3.29 12.74 -13.03
N LEU A 173 2.56 13.71 -12.49
CA LEU A 173 3.13 14.88 -11.85
C LEU A 173 3.91 14.48 -10.60
N GLU A 174 5.15 14.97 -10.52
CA GLU A 174 6.00 14.89 -9.33
C GLU A 174 6.11 16.30 -8.74
N VAL A 175 5.60 16.51 -7.53
CA VAL A 175 5.64 17.79 -6.82
C VAL A 175 6.78 17.75 -5.81
N TYR A 176 7.71 18.69 -5.91
CA TYR A 176 8.76 18.88 -4.89
C TYR A 176 8.16 19.53 -3.66
N VAL A 177 8.55 19.01 -2.50
CA VAL A 177 8.02 19.43 -1.19
C VAL A 177 9.17 19.63 -0.21
N SER A 178 9.05 20.64 0.63
CA SER A 178 10.06 21.07 1.59
C SER A 178 9.59 21.00 3.04
N SER A 179 8.30 20.74 3.27
CA SER A 179 7.71 20.63 4.61
C SER A 179 6.57 19.62 4.68
N VAL A 180 6.22 19.20 5.90
CA VAL A 180 5.04 18.36 6.18
C VAL A 180 3.76 19.05 5.69
N GLN A 181 3.65 20.36 5.90
CA GLN A 181 2.49 21.17 5.54
C GLN A 181 2.26 21.17 4.02
N GLU A 182 3.30 21.36 3.21
CA GLU A 182 3.19 21.29 1.75
C GLU A 182 2.70 19.92 1.28
N VAL A 183 3.16 18.83 1.92
CA VAL A 183 2.67 17.48 1.60
C VAL A 183 1.20 17.32 1.98
N PHE A 184 0.79 17.83 3.14
CA PHE A 184 -0.61 17.77 3.57
C PHE A 184 -1.52 18.55 2.61
N GLU A 185 -1.08 19.70 2.10
CA GLU A 185 -1.81 20.45 1.07
C GLU A 185 -1.95 19.64 -0.23
N VAL A 186 -0.88 18.98 -0.67
CA VAL A 186 -0.91 18.08 -1.84
C VAL A 186 -1.89 16.92 -1.61
N MET A 187 -1.91 16.33 -0.41
CA MET A 187 -2.86 15.27 -0.05
C MET A 187 -4.30 15.78 -0.05
N LYS A 188 -4.58 16.95 0.54
CA LYS A 188 -5.91 17.59 0.54
C LYS A 188 -6.39 17.87 -0.88
N ARG A 189 -5.51 18.41 -1.75
CA ARG A 189 -5.80 18.64 -3.16
C ARG A 189 -6.13 17.35 -3.90
N GLY A 190 -5.32 16.31 -3.73
CA GLY A 190 -5.57 15.02 -4.37
C GLY A 190 -6.87 14.35 -3.90
N ALA A 191 -7.19 14.44 -2.61
CA ALA A 191 -8.44 13.96 -2.05
C ALA A 191 -9.65 14.70 -2.64
N ALA A 192 -9.57 16.03 -2.76
CA ALA A 192 -10.62 16.83 -3.39
C ALA A 192 -10.83 16.45 -4.87
N SER A 193 -9.74 16.28 -5.64
CA SER A 193 -9.80 15.79 -7.03
C SER A 193 -10.48 14.42 -7.13
N ARG A 194 -10.18 13.53 -6.17
CA ARG A 194 -10.78 12.20 -6.07
C ARG A 194 -12.29 12.28 -5.84
N VAL A 195 -12.75 13.15 -4.93
CA VAL A 195 -14.18 13.38 -4.67
C VAL A 195 -14.91 13.91 -5.91
N VAL A 196 -14.33 14.90 -6.60
CA VAL A 196 -14.92 15.43 -7.85
C VAL A 196 -15.02 14.36 -8.94
N ALA A 197 -14.05 13.43 -9.00
CA ALA A 197 -14.13 12.27 -9.88
C ALA A 197 -15.37 11.42 -9.59
N PHE A 198 -15.62 11.12 -8.31
CA PHE A 198 -16.76 10.32 -7.87
C PHE A 198 -18.09 10.96 -8.23
N THR A 199 -18.26 12.25 -7.96
CA THR A 199 -19.51 12.96 -8.26
C THR A 199 -19.76 13.06 -9.77
N ASN A 200 -18.72 13.35 -10.56
CA ASN A 200 -18.89 13.55 -12.00
C ASN A 200 -19.00 12.25 -12.80
N MET A 201 -18.39 11.15 -12.30
CA MET A 201 -18.37 9.87 -13.00
C MET A 201 -19.33 8.83 -12.40
N ASN A 202 -20.13 9.19 -11.39
CA ASN A 202 -20.88 8.26 -10.54
C ASN A 202 -20.01 7.12 -9.98
N ALA A 203 -18.72 7.38 -9.79
CA ALA A 203 -17.76 6.41 -9.31
C ALA A 203 -17.80 6.36 -7.78
N GLU A 204 -17.61 5.19 -7.20
CA GLU A 204 -17.62 5.00 -5.74
C GLU A 204 -16.17 5.00 -5.21
N SER A 205 -15.90 5.57 -4.04
CA SER A 205 -14.52 5.58 -3.49
C SER A 205 -13.99 4.20 -3.14
N SER A 206 -14.90 3.26 -2.89
CA SER A 206 -14.65 1.83 -2.73
C SER A 206 -14.17 1.14 -4.02
N ARG A 207 -14.23 1.81 -5.16
CA ARG A 207 -14.11 1.21 -6.49
C ARG A 207 -12.90 1.68 -7.28
N SER A 208 -12.03 2.47 -6.66
CA SER A 208 -10.76 2.88 -7.24
C SER A 208 -9.60 2.57 -6.30
N HIS A 209 -8.42 2.32 -6.87
CA HIS A 209 -7.19 2.19 -6.10
C HIS A 209 -6.51 3.55 -6.07
N SER A 210 -6.14 4.04 -4.89
CA SER A 210 -5.33 5.25 -4.76
C SER A 210 -3.91 4.90 -4.36
N ILE A 211 -2.93 5.52 -5.01
CA ILE A 211 -1.51 5.28 -4.78
C ILE A 211 -0.84 6.63 -4.56
N PHE A 212 -0.41 6.87 -3.32
CA PHE A 212 0.43 8.01 -2.97
C PHE A 212 1.88 7.54 -2.96
N VAL A 213 2.75 8.26 -3.67
CA VAL A 213 4.16 7.92 -3.82
C VAL A 213 4.99 9.02 -3.21
N VAL A 214 5.91 8.68 -2.32
CA VAL A 214 6.94 9.60 -1.81
C VAL A 214 8.29 9.08 -2.26
N THR A 215 9.08 9.94 -2.89
CA THR A 215 10.48 9.64 -3.24
C THR A 215 11.38 10.57 -2.45
N VAL A 216 12.33 9.98 -1.73
CA VAL A 216 13.36 10.66 -0.95
C VAL A 216 14.69 10.39 -1.63
N ASN A 217 15.29 11.41 -2.20
CA ASN A 217 16.67 11.36 -2.67
C ASN A 217 17.57 11.99 -1.63
N GLN A 218 18.73 11.37 -1.41
CA GLN A 218 19.76 11.87 -0.51
C GLN A 218 21.09 11.92 -1.23
N LYS A 219 21.87 12.96 -0.94
CA LYS A 219 23.22 13.15 -1.47
C LYS A 219 24.16 13.44 -0.30
N ASP A 220 25.18 12.61 -0.15
CA ASP A 220 26.26 12.83 0.81
C ASP A 220 27.28 13.79 0.20
N LEU A 221 27.42 14.98 0.78
CA LEU A 221 28.33 16.02 0.32
C LEU A 221 29.81 15.69 0.57
N THR A 222 30.11 14.75 1.47
CA THR A 222 31.50 14.40 1.81
C THR A 222 32.15 13.51 0.75
N ASN A 223 31.38 12.62 0.14
CA ASN A 223 31.88 11.61 -0.81
C ASN A 223 31.12 11.62 -2.15
N GLY A 224 30.03 12.36 -2.27
CA GLY A 224 29.22 12.48 -3.48
C GLY A 224 28.27 11.30 -3.74
N THR A 225 28.17 10.34 -2.82
CA THR A 225 27.26 9.19 -2.91
C THR A 225 25.81 9.65 -2.92
N GLN A 226 24.99 9.02 -3.77
CA GLN A 226 23.55 9.29 -3.81
C GLN A 226 22.77 8.03 -3.46
N LYS A 227 21.69 8.17 -2.68
CA LYS A 227 20.72 7.10 -2.47
C LYS A 227 19.32 7.59 -2.78
N SER A 228 18.46 6.68 -3.18
CA SER A 228 17.06 6.97 -3.49
C SER A 228 16.14 5.94 -2.82
N GLY A 229 15.31 6.41 -1.91
CA GLY A 229 14.23 5.63 -1.32
C GLY A 229 12.90 6.03 -1.96
N LYS A 230 12.07 5.05 -2.32
CA LYS A 230 10.70 5.30 -2.80
C LYS A 230 9.72 4.48 -2.01
N ILE A 231 8.69 5.13 -1.47
CA ILE A 231 7.59 4.46 -0.76
C ILE A 231 6.28 4.60 -1.53
N TYR A 232 5.63 3.47 -1.76
CA TYR A 232 4.28 3.39 -2.32
C TYR A 232 3.27 3.13 -1.21
N LEU A 233 2.30 4.02 -1.08
CA LEU A 233 1.23 3.95 -0.07
C LEU A 233 -0.09 3.73 -0.80
N VAL A 234 -0.60 2.51 -0.69
CA VAL A 234 -1.64 1.98 -1.57
C VAL A 234 -2.91 1.71 -0.77
N ASP A 235 -3.98 2.43 -1.10
CA ASP A 235 -5.34 2.16 -0.63
C ASP A 235 -6.12 1.51 -1.77
N LEU A 236 -6.33 0.19 -1.66
CA LEU A 236 -6.98 -0.59 -2.72
C LEU A 236 -8.49 -0.42 -2.71
N ALA A 237 -9.13 -0.73 -3.83
CA ALA A 237 -10.57 -0.91 -3.92
C ALA A 237 -11.07 -2.07 -3.02
N GLY A 238 -12.38 -2.12 -2.79
CA GLY A 238 -13.06 -3.20 -2.07
C GLY A 238 -12.86 -4.56 -2.73
N SER A 239 -12.51 -5.57 -1.93
CA SER A 239 -12.30 -6.95 -2.38
C SER A 239 -13.56 -7.81 -2.45
N GLU A 240 -14.73 -7.25 -2.15
CA GLU A 240 -15.99 -7.98 -2.16
C GLU A 240 -16.39 -8.47 -3.55
N LYS A 241 -17.07 -9.61 -3.60
CA LYS A 241 -17.54 -10.21 -4.85
C LYS A 241 -18.66 -9.36 -5.45
N VAL A 242 -18.58 -9.12 -6.77
CA VAL A 242 -19.62 -8.42 -7.57
C VAL A 242 -21.04 -8.95 -7.30
N GLY A 243 -21.19 -10.27 -7.11
CA GLY A 243 -22.50 -10.88 -6.91
C GLY A 243 -23.27 -10.37 -5.67
N LYS A 244 -22.59 -9.82 -4.66
CA LYS A 244 -23.24 -9.25 -3.46
C LYS A 244 -23.63 -7.78 -3.61
N THR A 245 -23.13 -7.07 -4.62
CA THR A 245 -23.37 -5.62 -4.75
C THR A 245 -24.74 -5.30 -5.33
N GLY A 246 -25.43 -6.28 -5.94
CA GLY A 246 -26.70 -6.05 -6.63
C GLY A 246 -26.58 -5.11 -7.83
N ALA A 247 -25.36 -4.85 -8.31
CA ALA A 247 -25.08 -3.90 -9.38
C ALA A 247 -25.65 -4.37 -10.73
N THR A 248 -26.27 -3.45 -11.48
CA THR A 248 -26.81 -3.68 -12.82
C THR A 248 -26.25 -2.66 -13.82
N GLY A 249 -26.33 -2.94 -15.13
CA GLY A 249 -25.92 -1.99 -16.17
C GLY A 249 -24.43 -1.58 -16.11
N GLN A 250 -24.15 -0.27 -16.21
CA GLN A 250 -22.78 0.27 -16.17
C GLN A 250 -22.06 -0.04 -14.85
N THR A 251 -22.77 -0.04 -13.73
CA THR A 251 -22.26 -0.37 -12.40
C THR A 251 -21.73 -1.81 -12.34
N LEU A 252 -22.32 -2.73 -13.12
CA LEU A 252 -21.83 -4.11 -13.23
C LEU A 252 -20.52 -4.20 -14.03
N GLU A 253 -20.43 -3.49 -15.15
CA GLU A 253 -19.21 -3.43 -15.97
C GLU A 253 -18.03 -2.79 -15.23
N GLU A 254 -18.32 -1.76 -14.44
CA GLU A 254 -17.39 -1.16 -13.50
C GLU A 254 -16.91 -2.18 -12.46
N ALA A 255 -17.84 -2.84 -11.76
CA ALA A 255 -17.53 -3.85 -10.75
C ALA A 255 -16.72 -5.03 -11.33
N LYS A 256 -16.96 -5.43 -12.58
CA LYS A 256 -16.14 -6.42 -13.31
C LYS A 256 -14.70 -5.93 -13.51
N LYS A 257 -14.49 -4.68 -13.95
CA LYS A 257 -13.15 -4.13 -14.16
C LYS A 257 -12.37 -3.90 -12.87
N ILE A 258 -13.05 -3.53 -11.79
CA ILE A 258 -12.42 -3.39 -10.48
C ILE A 258 -11.97 -4.75 -9.97
N ASN A 259 -12.87 -5.73 -10.04
CA ASN A 259 -12.52 -7.10 -9.72
C ASN A 259 -11.46 -7.67 -10.66
N LYS A 260 -11.32 -7.19 -11.91
CA LYS A 260 -10.19 -7.58 -12.77
C LYS A 260 -8.85 -7.24 -12.13
N SER A 261 -8.67 -6.01 -11.65
CA SER A 261 -7.40 -5.58 -11.02
C SER A 261 -7.08 -6.35 -9.73
N LEU A 262 -8.09 -6.60 -8.88
CA LEU A 262 -7.91 -7.40 -7.66
C LEU A 262 -7.76 -8.89 -7.95
N SER A 263 -8.42 -9.42 -8.98
CA SER A 263 -8.22 -10.78 -9.46
C SER A 263 -6.82 -10.97 -10.03
N ALA A 264 -6.32 -10.00 -10.81
CA ALA A 264 -4.95 -9.99 -11.30
C ALA A 264 -3.95 -9.97 -10.14
N LEU A 265 -4.20 -9.15 -9.11
CA LEU A 265 -3.40 -9.15 -7.88
C LEU A 265 -3.41 -10.53 -7.19
N GLY A 266 -4.57 -11.17 -7.08
CA GLY A 266 -4.69 -12.54 -6.57
C GLY A 266 -3.93 -13.57 -7.40
N MET A 267 -3.99 -13.48 -8.74
CA MET A 267 -3.25 -14.36 -9.66
C MET A 267 -1.74 -14.17 -9.54
N VAL A 268 -1.26 -12.93 -9.42
CA VAL A 268 0.15 -12.62 -9.16
C VAL A 268 0.62 -13.25 -7.85
N ILE A 269 -0.15 -13.11 -6.77
CA ILE A 269 0.18 -13.72 -5.47
C ILE A 269 0.21 -15.25 -5.57
N ASN A 270 -0.77 -15.85 -6.25
CA ASN A 270 -0.79 -17.31 -6.43
C ASN A 270 0.42 -17.79 -7.23
N ALA A 271 0.75 -17.13 -8.35
CA ALA A 271 1.89 -17.47 -9.17
C ALA A 271 3.23 -17.29 -8.42
N LEU A 272 3.34 -16.29 -7.54
CA LEU A 272 4.54 -16.07 -6.73
C LEU A 272 4.73 -17.12 -5.63
N THR A 273 3.67 -17.85 -5.26
CA THR A 273 3.65 -18.73 -4.09
C THR A 273 3.47 -20.20 -4.42
N ASP A 274 3.04 -20.54 -5.65
CA ASP A 274 2.88 -21.92 -6.10
C ASP A 274 4.21 -22.68 -6.32
N GLY A 275 5.33 -21.94 -6.42
CA GLY A 275 6.68 -22.48 -6.65
C GLY A 275 6.89 -23.15 -8.01
N LYS A 276 5.90 -23.10 -8.91
CA LYS A 276 5.90 -23.76 -10.23
C LYS A 276 5.85 -22.76 -11.38
N SER A 277 5.26 -21.59 -11.15
CA SER A 277 5.10 -20.56 -12.18
C SER A 277 6.43 -19.87 -12.48
N SER A 278 6.90 -20.00 -13.72
CA SER A 278 8.08 -19.27 -14.22
C SER A 278 7.75 -17.84 -14.68
N HIS A 279 6.51 -17.61 -15.09
CA HIS A 279 6.02 -16.32 -15.54
C HIS A 279 4.94 -15.79 -14.59
N ILE A 280 5.16 -14.59 -14.05
CA ILE A 280 4.20 -13.93 -13.15
C ILE A 280 3.37 -12.92 -13.96
N PRO A 281 2.02 -12.98 -13.90
CA PRO A 281 1.13 -12.22 -14.78
C PRO A 281 0.95 -10.75 -14.36
N TYR A 282 2.03 -10.01 -14.11
CA TYR A 282 1.96 -8.59 -13.71
C TYR A 282 1.24 -7.73 -14.75
N ARG A 283 1.25 -8.12 -16.02
CA ARG A 283 0.67 -7.36 -17.14
C ARG A 283 -0.86 -7.40 -17.22
N ASP A 284 -1.51 -8.28 -16.45
CA ASP A 284 -2.96 -8.47 -16.51
C ASP A 284 -3.77 -7.25 -16.01
N SER A 285 -3.14 -6.40 -15.19
CA SER A 285 -3.69 -5.12 -14.76
C SER A 285 -2.63 -4.03 -14.63
N LYS A 286 -3.02 -2.77 -14.80
CA LYS A 286 -2.15 -1.61 -14.53
C LYS A 286 -1.68 -1.56 -13.08
N LEU A 287 -2.55 -1.97 -12.15
CA LEU A 287 -2.23 -2.06 -10.72
C LEU A 287 -1.04 -3.00 -10.48
N THR A 288 -1.12 -4.24 -10.96
CA THR A 288 -0.05 -5.24 -10.79
C THR A 288 1.23 -4.88 -11.52
N ARG A 289 1.16 -4.13 -12.64
CA ARG A 289 2.36 -3.60 -13.32
C ARG A 289 3.07 -2.54 -12.48
N ILE A 290 2.33 -1.57 -11.93
CA ILE A 290 2.92 -0.51 -11.09
C ILE A 290 3.55 -1.11 -9.82
N LEU A 291 2.91 -2.13 -9.26
CA LEU A 291 3.30 -2.77 -8.00
C LEU A 291 4.19 -4.00 -8.18
N GLN A 292 4.70 -4.23 -9.39
CA GLN A 292 5.52 -5.40 -9.71
C GLN A 292 6.74 -5.52 -8.77
N GLU A 293 7.41 -4.41 -8.47
CA GLU A 293 8.56 -4.42 -7.55
C GLU A 293 8.16 -4.67 -6.09
N SER A 294 6.92 -4.36 -5.72
CA SER A 294 6.36 -4.56 -4.38
C SER A 294 6.06 -6.04 -4.09
N LEU A 295 5.84 -6.85 -5.12
CA LEU A 295 5.43 -8.25 -4.99
C LEU A 295 6.49 -9.14 -5.66
N GLY A 296 7.42 -9.70 -4.89
CA GLY A 296 8.50 -10.55 -5.41
C GLY A 296 9.72 -9.79 -5.97
N GLY A 297 9.72 -8.46 -5.94
CA GLY A 297 10.79 -7.61 -6.49
C GLY A 297 11.63 -6.87 -5.44
N ASN A 298 12.19 -5.73 -5.84
CA ASN A 298 13.02 -4.87 -4.99
C ASN A 298 12.15 -3.91 -4.14
N SER A 299 11.54 -4.43 -3.08
CA SER A 299 10.81 -3.61 -2.11
C SER A 299 10.70 -4.29 -0.74
N ARG A 300 10.74 -3.49 0.33
CA ARG A 300 10.27 -3.85 1.66
C ARG A 300 8.76 -3.64 1.70
N THR A 301 7.99 -4.70 1.96
CA THR A 301 6.55 -4.65 1.76
C THR A 301 5.79 -5.11 2.99
N THR A 302 4.84 -4.26 3.41
CA THR A 302 3.86 -4.55 4.45
C THR A 302 2.46 -4.56 3.83
N LEU A 303 1.69 -5.60 4.09
CA LEU A 303 0.28 -5.71 3.74
C LEU A 303 -0.56 -5.60 5.01
N ILE A 304 -1.39 -4.55 5.09
CA ILE A 304 -2.42 -4.38 6.10
C ILE A 304 -3.72 -4.98 5.52
N ILE A 305 -4.15 -6.11 6.06
CA ILE A 305 -5.48 -6.66 5.75
C ILE A 305 -6.49 -6.12 6.76
N ASN A 306 -7.53 -5.48 6.26
CA ASN A 306 -8.58 -4.84 7.04
C ASN A 306 -9.83 -5.71 7.03
N CYS A 307 -10.29 -6.11 8.22
CA CYS A 307 -11.37 -7.07 8.39
C CYS A 307 -12.51 -6.52 9.27
N SER A 308 -13.71 -7.04 9.05
CA SER A 308 -14.83 -6.87 9.97
C SER A 308 -14.85 -8.03 10.97
N PRO A 309 -15.08 -7.77 12.27
CA PRO A 309 -15.29 -8.83 13.26
C PRO A 309 -16.72 -9.40 13.22
N SER A 310 -17.64 -8.76 12.50
CA SER A 310 -19.05 -9.13 12.48
C SER A 310 -19.36 -10.35 11.62
N SER A 311 -20.19 -11.24 12.13
CA SER A 311 -20.73 -12.42 11.43
C SER A 311 -21.49 -12.06 10.14
N PHE A 312 -22.01 -10.83 10.04
CA PHE A 312 -22.62 -10.31 8.82
C PHE A 312 -21.66 -10.31 7.62
N ASN A 313 -20.34 -10.24 7.89
CA ASN A 313 -19.28 -10.14 6.90
C ASN A 313 -18.30 -11.34 6.94
N ASP A 314 -18.66 -12.43 7.61
CA ASP A 314 -17.75 -13.57 7.88
C ASP A 314 -17.07 -14.13 6.62
N THR A 315 -17.81 -14.23 5.52
CA THR A 315 -17.36 -14.79 4.24
C THR A 315 -16.28 -13.91 3.59
N GLU A 316 -16.44 -12.59 3.68
CA GLU A 316 -15.49 -11.63 3.11
C GLU A 316 -14.26 -11.50 4.00
N THR A 317 -14.44 -11.55 5.33
CA THR A 317 -13.35 -11.67 6.30
C THR A 317 -12.54 -12.93 6.03
N LEU A 318 -13.18 -14.10 5.85
CA LEU A 318 -12.51 -15.36 5.51
C LEU A 318 -11.67 -15.23 4.22
N SER A 319 -12.24 -14.62 3.17
CA SER A 319 -11.54 -14.41 1.90
C SER A 319 -10.30 -13.51 2.08
N THR A 320 -10.44 -12.45 2.90
CA THR A 320 -9.37 -11.50 3.23
C THR A 320 -8.25 -12.16 4.04
N LEU A 321 -8.58 -12.97 5.06
CA LEU A 321 -7.59 -13.70 5.85
C LEU A 321 -6.82 -14.71 4.98
N ARG A 322 -7.52 -15.47 4.12
CA ARG A 322 -6.89 -16.40 3.17
C ARG A 322 -5.96 -15.69 2.18
N PHE A 323 -6.36 -14.50 1.70
CA PHE A 323 -5.51 -13.67 0.86
C PHE A 323 -4.22 -13.27 1.60
N GLY A 324 -4.34 -12.81 2.85
CA GLY A 324 -3.19 -12.45 3.68
C GLY A 324 -2.22 -13.60 3.91
N ILE A 325 -2.73 -14.81 4.20
CA ILE A 325 -1.87 -16.00 4.40
C ILE A 325 -1.05 -16.32 3.14
N ARG A 326 -1.67 -16.23 1.95
CA ARG A 326 -0.92 -16.43 0.70
C ARG A 326 0.10 -15.32 0.48
N ALA A 327 -0.26 -14.06 0.70
CA ALA A 327 0.68 -12.95 0.53
C ALA A 327 1.92 -13.06 1.45
N LYS A 328 1.75 -13.56 2.68
CA LYS A 328 2.85 -13.73 3.67
C LYS A 328 3.98 -14.65 3.19
N THR A 329 3.71 -15.56 2.26
CA THR A 329 4.73 -16.50 1.75
C THR A 329 5.54 -15.94 0.58
N ILE A 330 5.19 -14.76 0.05
CA ILE A 330 5.95 -14.09 -1.00
C ILE A 330 7.28 -13.61 -0.44
N LYS A 331 8.35 -13.87 -1.19
CA LYS A 331 9.71 -13.44 -0.88
C LYS A 331 10.14 -12.31 -1.80
N ASN A 332 10.43 -11.15 -1.23
CA ASN A 332 11.02 -10.02 -1.94
C ASN A 332 12.55 -10.09 -1.92
N LYS A 333 13.19 -9.31 -2.79
CA LYS A 333 14.66 -9.15 -2.87
C LYS A 333 15.00 -7.67 -2.76
N ALA A 334 14.74 -7.09 -1.59
CA ALA A 334 15.01 -5.69 -1.31
C ALA A 334 16.53 -5.41 -1.31
N LYS A 335 16.94 -4.37 -2.03
CA LYS A 335 18.31 -3.85 -2.09
C LYS A 335 18.28 -2.32 -1.94
N ILE A 336 19.39 -1.76 -1.49
CA ILE A 336 19.58 -0.31 -1.43
C ILE A 336 19.75 0.21 -2.86
N ASN A 337 18.99 1.24 -3.22
CA ASN A 337 19.21 1.98 -4.46
C ASN A 337 20.24 3.07 -4.18
N GLN A 338 21.51 2.75 -4.47
CA GLN A 338 22.64 3.65 -4.28
C GLN A 338 23.37 3.81 -5.61
N GLU A 339 23.64 5.05 -5.97
CA GLU A 339 24.60 5.40 -7.00
C GLU A 339 25.93 5.72 -6.33
N LEU A 340 26.95 4.93 -6.67
CA LEU A 340 28.30 5.08 -6.17
C LEU A 340 28.94 6.35 -6.74
N SER A 341 29.83 6.95 -5.97
CA SER A 341 30.64 8.07 -6.43
C SER A 341 31.55 7.66 -7.60
N VAL A 342 31.99 8.63 -8.39
CA VAL A 342 32.95 8.40 -9.50
C VAL A 342 34.24 7.76 -8.98
N ALA A 343 34.68 8.11 -7.77
CA ALA A 343 35.87 7.54 -7.14
C ALA A 343 35.69 6.05 -6.80
N GLU A 344 34.55 5.68 -6.22
CA GLU A 344 34.22 4.29 -5.89
C GLU A 344 34.03 3.43 -7.15
N LEU A 345 33.38 3.96 -8.18
CA LEU A 345 33.25 3.30 -9.48
C LEU A 345 34.61 3.02 -10.11
N LYS A 346 35.53 4.00 -10.06
CA LYS A 346 36.92 3.81 -10.53
C LYS A 346 37.63 2.72 -9.72
N ALA A 347 37.49 2.70 -8.40
CA ALA A 347 38.11 1.69 -7.54
C ALA A 347 37.57 0.27 -7.80
N LEU A 348 36.26 0.13 -8.06
CA LEU A 348 35.64 -1.15 -8.43
C LEU A 348 36.16 -1.66 -9.79
N LEU A 349 36.27 -0.78 -10.79
CA LEU A 349 36.82 -1.15 -12.11
C LEU A 349 38.26 -1.65 -12.02
N THR A 350 39.07 -1.10 -11.10
CA THR A 350 40.45 -1.55 -10.89
C THR A 350 40.54 -2.94 -10.25
N LYS A 351 39.52 -3.38 -9.49
CA LYS A 351 39.48 -4.72 -8.86
C LYS A 351 39.00 -5.83 -9.79
N VAL A 352 38.39 -5.49 -10.92
CA VAL A 352 37.89 -6.43 -11.93
C VAL A 352 38.93 -6.68 -13.03
N LYS A 353 39.99 -5.86 -13.08
CA LYS A 353 41.23 -6.16 -13.80
C LYS A 353 42.15 -6.99 -12.92
#